data_AF-A0A2G2JIQ6-F1
#
_entry.id   AF-A0A2G2JIQ6-F1
#
_cell.length_a   1.000
_cell.length_b   1.000
_cell.length_c   1.000
_cell.angle_alpha   90.00
_cell.angle_beta   90.00
_cell.angle_gamma   90.00
#
_symmetry.space_group_name_H-M   'P 1'
#
loop_
_entity.id
_entity.type
_entity.pdbx_description
1 polymer ?
#
loop_
_entity_poly.entity_id
_entity_poly.type
_entity_poly.pdbx_seq_one_letter_code
_entity_poly.pdbx_strand_id
1 'polypeptide(L)'
;MPKPRKQQIALDATPYYHCVSRCVRRAFLCGTDSYSGRSYEHRRGWLEEKLLALPQTFAINVAAYAIMSNHYHVVLHIDKQQADQWSDLEVVERWHSVFKGNLSSQKFIRDEVLDVAQRA
;
A
#
# COMPACT_ATOMS: atom_id res chain seq x y z
N MET A 1 20.47 -13.56 -6.17
CA MET A 1 20.34 -12.19 -6.72
C MET A 1 18.94 -11.66 -6.41
N PRO A 2 18.77 -10.36 -6.10
CA PRO A 2 17.45 -9.76 -5.93
C PRO A 2 16.67 -9.81 -7.26
N LYS A 3 15.42 -10.26 -7.24
CA LYS A 3 14.52 -10.20 -8.40
C LYS A 3 13.95 -8.77 -8.55
N PRO A 4 13.80 -8.25 -9.79
CA PRO A 4 13.05 -7.02 -10.02
C PRO A 4 11.64 -7.10 -9.45
N ARG A 5 11.11 -6.02 -8.86
CA ARG A 5 9.77 -6.02 -8.24
C ARG A 5 8.66 -6.51 -9.17
N LYS A 6 8.74 -6.16 -10.46
CA LYS A 6 7.80 -6.63 -11.49
C LYS A 6 7.78 -8.15 -11.70
N GLN A 7 8.76 -8.88 -11.16
CA GLN A 7 8.89 -10.33 -11.24
C GLN A 7 8.72 -11.01 -9.86
N GLN A 8 8.32 -10.26 -8.83
CA GLN A 8 8.10 -10.80 -7.49
C GLN A 8 6.66 -11.32 -7.29
N ILE A 9 5.73 -10.94 -8.17
CA ILE A 9 4.31 -11.29 -8.10
C ILE A 9 3.99 -12.26 -9.25
N ALA A 10 3.38 -13.38 -8.91
CA ALA A 10 2.97 -14.47 -9.80
C ALA A 10 1.54 -14.90 -9.46
N LEU A 11 0.56 -14.23 -10.07
CA LEU A 11 -0.87 -14.46 -9.79
C LEU A 11 -1.37 -15.82 -10.28
N ASP A 12 -0.66 -16.43 -11.22
CA ASP A 12 -0.85 -17.80 -11.69
C ASP A 12 -0.51 -18.84 -10.60
N ALA A 13 0.45 -18.52 -9.72
CA ALA A 13 0.85 -19.38 -8.61
C ALA A 13 -0.01 -19.15 -7.36
N THR A 14 -0.26 -17.89 -6.98
CA THR A 14 -1.09 -17.54 -5.83
C THR A 14 -1.54 -16.07 -5.88
N PRO A 15 -2.79 -15.77 -5.48
CA PRO A 15 -3.24 -14.40 -5.25
C PRO A 15 -2.85 -13.87 -3.86
N TYR A 16 -2.33 -14.72 -2.96
CA TYR A 16 -1.99 -14.36 -1.58
C TYR A 16 -0.50 -14.09 -1.38
N TYR A 17 -0.18 -12.98 -0.71
CA TYR A 17 1.19 -12.54 -0.45
C TYR A 17 1.38 -12.11 1.01
N HIS A 18 2.41 -12.66 1.64
CA HIS A 18 2.84 -12.23 2.97
C HIS A 18 3.85 -11.10 2.87
N CYS A 19 3.45 -9.91 3.29
CA CYS A 19 4.29 -8.72 3.33
C CYS A 19 4.71 -8.40 4.76
N VAL A 20 5.95 -7.96 4.91
CA VAL A 20 6.54 -7.58 6.20
C VAL A 20 7.25 -6.25 6.04
N SER A 21 7.01 -5.33 6.97
CA SER A 21 7.77 -4.09 7.07
C SER A 21 8.27 -3.93 8.50
N ARG A 22 9.55 -3.58 8.64
CA ARG A 22 10.26 -3.51 9.91
C ARG A 22 10.97 -2.17 10.04
N CYS A 23 10.84 -1.56 11.21
CA CYS A 23 11.67 -0.44 11.61
C CYS A 23 13.09 -0.91 11.96
N VAL A 24 14.09 -0.15 11.52
CA VAL A 24 15.50 -0.35 11.83
C VAL A 24 16.00 0.72 12.80
N ARG A 25 17.23 0.61 13.29
CA ARG A 25 17.89 1.62 14.14
C ARG A 25 17.10 1.99 15.42
N ARG A 26 16.45 0.99 16.04
CA ARG A 26 15.61 1.16 17.24
C ARG A 26 14.45 2.16 17.06
N ALA A 27 14.00 2.41 15.82
CA ALA A 27 12.71 3.04 15.63
C ALA A 27 11.61 2.04 16.04
N PHE A 28 10.67 2.49 16.87
CA PHE A 28 9.50 1.73 17.28
C PHE A 28 8.28 2.21 16.49
N LEU A 29 7.54 1.28 15.90
CA LEU A 29 6.20 1.53 15.35
C LEU A 29 5.25 1.87 16.50
N CYS A 30 5.25 1.02 17.52
CA CYS A 30 4.44 1.13 18.74
C CYS A 30 5.15 0.39 19.89
N GLY A 31 4.49 0.21 21.03
CA GLY A 31 5.08 -0.39 22.23
C GLY A 31 5.97 0.57 23.01
N THR A 32 6.59 0.04 24.06
CA THR A 32 7.50 0.79 24.95
C THR A 32 8.95 0.49 24.58
N ASP A 33 9.74 1.54 24.37
CA ASP A 33 11.20 1.41 24.24
C ASP A 33 11.81 1.08 25.60
N SER A 34 12.38 -0.12 25.74
CA SER A 34 12.98 -0.57 27.00
C SER A 34 14.23 0.21 27.41
N TYR A 35 14.87 0.94 26.48
CA TYR A 35 16.05 1.76 26.78
C TYR A 35 15.67 3.13 27.36
N SER A 36 14.79 3.87 26.69
CA SER A 36 14.36 5.20 27.14
C SER A 36 13.13 5.20 28.06
N GLY A 37 12.41 4.07 28.17
CA GLY A 37 11.13 3.96 28.87
C GLY A 37 9.96 4.64 28.13
N ARG A 38 10.19 5.24 26.96
CA ARG A 38 9.17 5.98 26.22
C ARG A 38 8.15 5.05 25.57
N SER A 39 6.87 5.32 25.77
CA SER A 39 5.78 4.60 25.11
C SER A 39 5.38 5.24 23.78
N TYR A 40 5.28 4.40 22.75
CA TYR A 40 4.76 4.70 21.42
C TYR A 40 3.45 3.96 21.14
N GLU A 41 2.85 3.34 22.16
CA GLU A 41 1.70 2.43 22.01
C GLU A 41 0.48 3.11 21.37
N HIS A 42 0.32 4.42 21.60
CA HIS A 42 -0.71 5.26 20.97
C HIS A 42 -0.74 5.18 19.43
N ARG A 43 0.35 4.74 18.78
CA ARG A 43 0.44 4.61 17.32
C ARG A 43 -0.15 3.32 16.78
N ARG A 44 -0.37 2.30 17.62
CA ARG A 44 -0.87 0.98 17.17
C ARG A 44 -2.22 1.12 16.47
N GLY A 45 -3.17 1.80 17.12
CA GLY A 45 -4.51 2.02 16.55
C GLY A 45 -4.44 2.75 15.21
N TRP A 46 -3.67 3.84 15.12
CA TRP A 46 -3.45 4.55 13.85
C TRP A 46 -2.85 3.67 12.75
N LEU A 47 -1.91 2.79 13.10
CA LEU A 47 -1.31 1.89 12.12
C LEU A 47 -2.32 0.86 11.63
N GLU A 48 -3.13 0.30 12.54
CA GLU A 48 -4.20 -0.65 12.23
C GLU A 48 -5.28 -0.02 11.34
N GLU A 49 -5.78 1.16 11.72
CA GLU A 49 -6.75 1.92 10.93
C GLU A 49 -6.23 2.17 9.51
N LYS A 50 -4.97 2.60 9.36
CA LYS A 50 -4.37 2.81 8.03
C LYS A 50 -4.19 1.50 7.26
N LEU A 51 -3.76 0.43 7.93
CA LEU A 51 -3.57 -0.89 7.30
C LEU A 51 -4.87 -1.45 6.75
N LEU A 52 -6.00 -1.19 7.42
CA LEU A 52 -7.32 -1.64 6.99
C LEU A 52 -8.01 -0.70 5.99
N ALA A 53 -7.69 0.60 6.01
CA ALA A 53 -8.28 1.58 5.09
C ALA A 53 -7.64 1.56 3.69
N LEU A 54 -6.30 1.50 3.61
CA LEU A 54 -5.57 1.59 2.33
C LEU A 54 -5.95 0.52 1.28
N PRO A 55 -6.20 -0.76 1.63
CA PRO A 55 -6.58 -1.80 0.67
C PRO A 55 -7.76 -1.43 -0.24
N GLN A 56 -8.71 -0.63 0.27
CA GLN A 56 -9.89 -0.17 -0.46
C GLN A 56 -9.54 0.63 -1.73
N THR A 57 -8.34 1.20 -1.79
CA THR A 57 -7.84 1.96 -2.93
C THR A 57 -7.21 1.08 -4.02
N PHE A 58 -6.69 -0.11 -3.70
CA PHE A 58 -5.72 -0.82 -4.56
C PHE A 58 -6.18 -2.19 -5.11
N ALA A 59 -7.47 -2.52 -5.07
CA ALA A 59 -8.00 -3.82 -5.50
C ALA A 59 -7.27 -4.99 -4.80
N ILE A 60 -7.01 -4.80 -3.51
CA ILE A 60 -6.41 -5.81 -2.64
C ILE A 60 -7.23 -5.92 -1.36
N ASN A 61 -7.20 -7.10 -0.74
CA ASN A 61 -7.86 -7.36 0.53
C ASN A 61 -6.82 -7.77 1.58
N VAL A 62 -7.08 -7.48 2.85
CA VAL A 62 -6.28 -7.97 3.98
C VAL A 62 -6.90 -9.27 4.48
N ALA A 63 -6.21 -10.39 4.27
CA ALA A 63 -6.64 -11.70 4.74
C ALA A 63 -6.27 -11.93 6.21
N ALA A 64 -5.11 -11.42 6.64
CA ALA A 64 -4.65 -11.47 8.03
C ALA A 64 -3.61 -10.37 8.27
N TYR A 65 -3.45 -9.93 9.52
CA TYR A 65 -2.36 -9.01 9.90
C TYR A 65 -1.96 -9.22 11.36
N ALA A 66 -0.75 -8.78 11.69
CA ALA A 66 -0.25 -8.71 13.06
C ALA A 66 0.69 -7.50 13.21
N ILE A 67 0.42 -6.65 14.18
CA ILE A 67 1.24 -5.46 14.48
C ILE A 67 2.08 -5.73 15.72
N MET A 68 3.40 -5.58 15.59
CA MET A 68 4.36 -5.69 16.69
C MET A 68 5.04 -4.33 16.91
N SER A 69 5.80 -4.22 18.00
CA SER A 69 6.42 -2.96 18.41
C SER A 69 7.38 -2.36 17.36
N ASN A 70 8.07 -3.19 16.58
CA ASN A 70 9.07 -2.76 15.60
C ASN A 70 8.82 -3.28 14.18
N HIS A 71 7.76 -4.04 13.92
CA HIS A 71 7.39 -4.49 12.59
C HIS A 71 5.93 -4.90 12.54
N TYR A 72 5.39 -5.07 11.34
CA TYR A 72 4.10 -5.71 11.13
C TYR A 72 4.19 -6.75 10.03
N HIS A 73 3.29 -7.72 10.11
CA HIS A 73 3.02 -8.72 9.10
C HIS A 73 1.62 -8.48 8.54
N VAL A 74 1.46 -8.58 7.23
CA VAL A 74 0.15 -8.52 6.56
C VAL A 74 0.10 -9.55 5.45
N VAL A 75 -0.99 -10.31 5.40
CA VAL A 75 -1.30 -11.22 4.30
C VAL A 75 -2.30 -10.51 3.42
N LEU A 76 -1.88 -10.18 2.20
CA LEU A 76 -2.69 -9.51 1.20
C LEU A 76 -3.22 -10.53 0.20
N HIS A 77 -4.43 -10.30 -0.29
CA HIS A 77 -5.03 -10.99 -1.43
C HIS A 77 -5.18 -10.00 -2.57
N ILE A 78 -4.64 -10.31 -3.75
CA ILE A 78 -4.79 -9.49 -4.94
C ILE A 78 -6.10 -9.85 -5.63
N ASP A 79 -7.04 -8.90 -5.70
CA ASP A 79 -8.31 -9.07 -6.39
C ASP A 79 -8.17 -8.64 -7.85
N LYS A 80 -7.61 -9.56 -8.66
CA LYS A 80 -7.40 -9.30 -10.09
C LYS A 80 -8.73 -9.05 -10.83
N GLN A 81 -9.79 -9.75 -10.46
CA GLN A 81 -11.08 -9.62 -11.11
C GLN A 81 -11.64 -8.21 -10.90
N GLN A 82 -11.54 -7.67 -9.69
CA GLN A 82 -11.94 -6.29 -9.41
C GLN A 82 -11.04 -5.29 -10.14
N ALA A 83 -9.73 -5.50 -10.14
CA ALA A 83 -8.78 -4.61 -10.83
C ALA A 83 -9.05 -4.53 -12.34
N ASP A 84 -9.35 -5.66 -12.99
CA ASP A 84 -9.63 -5.74 -14.43
C ASP A 84 -10.97 -5.07 -14.82
N GLN A 85 -11.84 -4.75 -13.86
CA GLN A 85 -13.10 -4.05 -14.08
C GLN A 85 -12.96 -2.52 -14.00
N TRP A 86 -11.85 -2.00 -13.48
CA TRP A 86 -11.65 -0.57 -13.33
C TRP A 86 -11.21 0.07 -14.65
N SER A 87 -11.84 1.18 -14.99
CA SER A 87 -11.36 2.08 -16.04
C SER A 87 -10.09 2.82 -15.60
N ASP A 88 -9.31 3.30 -16.56
CA ASP A 88 -8.13 4.13 -16.28
C ASP A 88 -8.48 5.36 -15.43
N LEU A 89 -9.66 5.96 -15.65
CA LEU A 89 -10.17 7.06 -14.83
C LEU A 89 -10.35 6.64 -13.37
N GLU A 90 -11.06 5.54 -13.11
CA GLU A 90 -11.25 5.03 -11.75
C GLU A 90 -9.94 4.66 -11.07
N VAL A 91 -8.98 4.09 -11.80
CA VAL A 91 -7.64 3.79 -11.27
C VAL A 91 -6.96 5.07 -10.80
N VAL A 92 -7.00 6.13 -11.60
CA VAL A 92 -6.37 7.42 -11.26
C VAL A 92 -7.12 8.12 -10.12
N GLU A 93 -8.45 8.15 -10.12
CA GLU A 93 -9.26 8.73 -9.04
C GLU A 93 -9.01 8.03 -7.70
N ARG A 94 -8.97 6.69 -7.70
CA ARG A 94 -8.62 5.89 -6.53
C ARG A 94 -7.22 6.24 -6.04
N TRP A 95 -6.22 6.27 -6.93
CA TRP A 95 -4.86 6.68 -6.56
C TRP A 95 -4.85 8.08 -5.92
N HIS A 96 -5.64 9.01 -6.44
CA HIS A 96 -5.74 10.39 -5.95
C HIS A 96 -6.42 10.51 -4.57
N SER A 97 -7.19 9.50 -4.15
CA SER A 97 -7.76 9.45 -2.79
C SER A 97 -6.69 9.31 -1.70
N VAL A 98 -5.50 8.80 -2.04
CA VAL A 98 -4.39 8.57 -1.10
C VAL A 98 -3.19 9.47 -1.41
N PHE A 99 -2.97 9.81 -2.68
CA PHE A 99 -1.83 10.59 -3.14
C PHE A 99 -2.26 11.84 -3.89
N LYS A 100 -1.43 12.89 -3.89
CA LYS A 100 -1.74 14.12 -4.64
C LYS A 100 -1.74 13.96 -6.18
N GLY A 101 -1.27 12.82 -6.68
CA GLY A 101 -0.99 12.63 -8.10
C GLY A 101 0.18 13.46 -8.62
N ASN A 102 0.44 13.35 -9.92
CA ASN A 102 1.33 14.21 -10.68
C ASN A 102 0.53 15.06 -11.69
N LEU A 103 1.19 16.02 -12.36
CA LEU A 103 0.54 16.89 -13.34
C LEU A 103 -0.20 16.11 -14.43
N SER A 104 0.39 15.06 -14.98
CA SER A 104 -0.24 14.23 -16.02
C SER A 104 -1.53 13.59 -15.52
N SER A 105 -1.51 12.97 -14.34
CA SER A 105 -2.69 12.33 -13.75
C SER A 105 -3.78 13.33 -13.35
N GLN A 106 -3.42 14.57 -12.98
CA GLN A 106 -4.38 15.63 -12.69
C GLN A 106 -5.03 16.16 -13.97
N LYS A 107 -4.25 16.34 -15.04
CA LYS A 107 -4.77 16.68 -16.37
C LYS A 107 -5.71 15.60 -16.89
N PHE A 108 -5.34 14.34 -16.71
CA PHE A 108 -6.15 13.19 -17.10
C PHE A 108 -7.54 13.20 -16.45
N ILE A 109 -7.63 13.42 -15.14
CA ILE A 109 -8.93 13.54 -14.44
C ILE A 109 -9.76 14.73 -14.96
N ARG A 110 -9.11 15.82 -15.38
CA ARG A 110 -9.79 17.02 -15.91
C ARG A 110 -10.13 16.93 -17.41
N ASP A 111 -9.94 15.76 -18.02
CA ASP A 111 -10.12 15.52 -19.45
C ASP A 111 -9.31 16.50 -20.33
N GLU A 112 -8.14 16.93 -19.84
CA GLU A 112 -7.22 17.78 -20.60
C GLU A 112 -6.36 16.95 -21.56
N VAL A 113 -5.97 17.57 -22.68
CA VAL A 113 -5.08 16.93 -23.66
C VAL A 113 -3.71 16.67 -23.03
N LEU A 114 -3.39 15.38 -22.83
CA LEU A 114 -2.05 14.92 -22.50
C LEU A 114 -1.15 14.98 -23.73
N ASP A 115 0.09 15.43 -23.58
CA ASP A 115 1.09 15.37 -24.66
C ASP A 115 1.61 13.93 -24.89
N VAL A 116 2.41 13.73 -25.94
CA VAL A 116 2.93 12.40 -26.31
C VAL A 116 3.80 11.79 -25.19
N ALA A 117 4.57 12.61 -24.48
CA ALA A 117 5.42 12.15 -23.38
C ALA A 117 4.60 11.78 -22.13
N GLN A 118 3.41 12.37 -21.97
CA GLN A 118 2.49 12.10 -20.86
C GLN A 118 1.57 10.89 -21.08
N ARG A 119 1.51 10.37 -22.31
CA ARG A 119 0.71 9.17 -22.67
C ARG A 119 1.52 7.87 -22.72
N ALA A 120 2.85 7.95 -22.63
CA ALA A 120 3.78 6.83 -22.69
C ALA A 120 4.05 6.23 -21.31
#